data_AF-A0A543EUK8-F1
#
_entry.id   AF-A0A543EUK8-F1
#
_cell.length_a   1.000
_cell.length_b   1.000
_cell.length_c   1.000
_cell.angle_alpha   90.00
_cell.angle_beta   90.00
_cell.angle_gamma   90.00
#
_symmetry.space_group_name_H-M   'P 1'
#
loop_
_entity.id
_entity.type
_entity.pdbx_description
1 polymer ?
#
loop_
_entity_poly.entity_id
_entity_poly.type
_entity_poly.pdbx_seq_one_letter_code
_entity_poly.pdbx_strand_id
1 'polypeptide(L)'
;MTDATARLDPHHDIADIDRRLFGGFVEHLGRHIYDGIFEPGHPAADDEGFRTDVVELVKELGVSTIRYPGGNFVSGYRWEDGVGPKDERPRRLDLAWHSTETNEVGLHEFQAWLDRVGSDLMLAVNLGTRGTQEALDLLEYANVDTPTTWTDQRAANGRETPFGVKMWCLGNEMDGPWQVGHRGADDYGKLAMRTAKAMRMVDPGVELVVCGSSGRGMPTFGSWERQVLEHTFDDVDFISCHSYYQEHDGNAQEFLASGVDMARFIESVVAIADTVAATKKSDKRIMISFDEWNVWYLHDDQGGQNDKPEEKGWPVAPRLLEDQYNALDAVVFGDLLITLLQHADRVRSASLAQLVNVIAPIMTEPGGPAWRQTTFFPFSITSRLAHGRAVRVPVSSGSFVSAKLGDVATLNAVATVDDEGVSLFVVNRSTTDAATLRVDLAPLVRELDREVSVAEAHLLHDDDLYAANTLADQTRVGVRGADATVDGDLLTVELPAVSWAAIRLA
;
A
#
# COMPACT_ATOMS: atom_id res chain seq x y z
N MET A 1 19.19 1.58 28.20
CA MET A 1 17.81 1.08 28.41
C MET A 1 17.02 2.21 29.03
N THR A 2 16.02 2.71 28.29
CA THR A 2 15.15 3.81 28.72
C THR A 2 13.79 3.26 29.15
N ASP A 3 13.18 3.85 30.16
CA ASP A 3 11.83 3.44 30.58
C ASP A 3 10.77 4.20 29.77
N ALA A 4 9.78 3.49 29.27
CA ALA A 4 8.59 4.04 28.64
C ALA A 4 7.33 3.46 29.26
N THR A 5 6.24 4.23 29.23
CA THR A 5 4.95 3.81 29.80
C THR A 5 3.81 4.07 28.83
N ALA A 6 2.83 3.19 28.82
CA ALA A 6 1.58 3.36 28.09
C ALA A 6 0.42 2.78 28.89
N ARG A 7 -0.80 3.06 28.43
CA ARG A 7 -2.03 2.49 28.97
C ARG A 7 -2.90 2.01 27.82
N LEU A 8 -3.31 0.75 27.87
CA LEU A 8 -4.17 0.15 26.86
C LEU A 8 -5.61 0.22 27.35
N ASP A 9 -6.30 1.27 26.87
CA ASP A 9 -7.71 1.50 27.17
C ASP A 9 -8.54 1.17 25.92
N PRO A 10 -9.35 0.10 25.92
CA PRO A 10 -10.09 -0.35 24.73
C PRO A 10 -11.23 0.60 24.34
N HIS A 11 -11.45 1.69 25.08
CA HIS A 11 -12.39 2.77 24.74
C HIS A 11 -11.71 3.96 24.04
N HIS A 12 -10.39 3.96 23.88
CA HIS A 12 -9.68 4.96 23.06
C HIS A 12 -9.79 4.64 21.56
N ASP A 13 -11.03 4.48 21.10
CA ASP A 13 -11.35 4.00 19.76
C ASP A 13 -10.86 4.96 18.66
N ILE A 14 -10.35 4.36 17.59
CA ILE A 14 -10.06 5.04 16.33
C ILE A 14 -11.17 4.71 15.34
N ALA A 15 -11.23 3.45 14.87
CA ALA A 15 -12.26 2.94 13.97
C ALA A 15 -12.18 1.41 13.85
N ASP A 16 -13.25 0.79 13.33
CA ASP A 16 -13.17 -0.57 12.79
C ASP A 16 -12.15 -0.62 11.65
N ILE A 17 -11.30 -1.65 11.66
CA ILE A 17 -10.30 -1.88 10.62
C ILE A 17 -11.01 -2.24 9.31
N ASP A 18 -10.84 -1.40 8.29
CA ASP A 18 -11.13 -1.79 6.92
C ASP A 18 -9.97 -2.65 6.42
N ARG A 19 -10.28 -3.87 5.96
CA ARG A 19 -9.23 -4.80 5.51
C ARG A 19 -8.43 -4.25 4.33
N ARG A 20 -8.98 -3.31 3.57
CA ARG A 20 -8.28 -2.60 2.49
C ARG A 20 -7.08 -1.78 2.95
N LEU A 21 -6.89 -1.56 4.25
CA LEU A 21 -5.63 -1.05 4.81
C LEU A 21 -4.43 -1.97 4.54
N PHE A 22 -4.68 -3.25 4.31
CA PHE A 22 -3.69 -4.25 3.94
C PHE A 22 -3.80 -4.58 2.44
N GLY A 23 -3.86 -3.55 1.60
CA GLY A 23 -3.84 -3.69 0.16
C GLY A 23 -2.42 -3.76 -0.41
N GLY A 24 -2.35 -4.15 -1.68
CA GLY A 24 -1.13 -4.20 -2.49
C GLY A 24 -1.36 -3.50 -3.81
N PHE A 25 -0.31 -3.38 -4.60
CA PHE A 25 -0.36 -2.70 -5.88
C PHE A 25 0.46 -3.50 -6.89
N VAL A 26 -0.12 -3.76 -8.07
CA VAL A 26 0.51 -4.41 -9.23
C VAL A 26 0.44 -3.50 -10.45
N GLU A 27 1.60 -3.06 -10.93
CA GLU A 27 1.75 -2.31 -12.17
C GLU A 27 2.42 -3.15 -13.26
N HIS A 28 2.11 -2.84 -14.52
CA HIS A 28 2.97 -3.22 -15.65
C HIS A 28 4.27 -2.40 -15.63
N LEU A 29 5.16 -2.74 -14.68
CA LEU A 29 6.45 -2.09 -14.44
C LEU A 29 7.51 -3.18 -14.26
N GLY A 30 8.60 -3.08 -15.04
CA GLY A 30 9.75 -3.95 -14.88
C GLY A 30 9.38 -5.44 -14.83
N ARG A 31 9.86 -6.15 -13.81
CA ARG A 31 9.58 -7.59 -13.60
C ARG A 31 8.43 -7.87 -12.62
N HIS A 32 7.48 -6.94 -12.47
CA HIS A 32 6.37 -7.18 -11.57
C HIS A 32 5.45 -8.29 -12.09
N ILE A 33 5.00 -8.15 -13.33
CA ILE A 33 4.14 -9.12 -13.99
C ILE A 33 4.98 -10.20 -14.64
N TYR A 34 5.71 -9.84 -15.68
CA TYR A 34 6.57 -10.74 -16.43
C TYR A 34 7.84 -11.06 -15.63
N ASP A 35 8.17 -12.34 -15.50
CA ASP A 35 9.23 -12.87 -14.61
C ASP A 35 8.98 -12.61 -13.10
N GLY A 36 7.80 -12.10 -12.74
CA GLY A 36 7.33 -11.87 -11.38
C GLY A 36 6.14 -12.78 -11.04
N ILE A 37 4.92 -12.28 -11.12
CA ILE A 37 3.72 -13.11 -10.89
C ILE A 37 3.44 -14.10 -12.03
N PHE A 38 3.86 -13.79 -13.26
CA PHE A 38 3.58 -14.54 -14.48
C PHE A 38 4.89 -14.93 -15.20
N GLU A 39 5.15 -16.23 -15.27
CA GLU A 39 6.35 -16.80 -15.89
C GLU A 39 6.05 -18.22 -16.42
N PRO A 40 5.40 -18.38 -17.59
CA PRO A 40 4.89 -19.67 -18.07
C PRO A 40 5.91 -20.81 -18.20
N GLY A 41 7.20 -20.49 -18.36
CA GLY A 41 8.28 -21.47 -18.43
C GLY A 41 8.83 -21.91 -17.06
N HIS A 42 8.38 -21.30 -15.97
CA HIS A 42 8.92 -21.52 -14.63
C HIS A 42 8.50 -22.91 -14.09
N PRO A 43 9.37 -23.65 -13.38
CA PRO A 43 9.02 -24.95 -12.79
C PRO A 43 7.85 -24.91 -11.79
N ALA A 44 7.59 -23.74 -11.19
CA ALA A 44 6.47 -23.51 -10.28
C ALA A 44 5.27 -22.81 -10.94
N ALA A 45 5.27 -22.62 -12.26
CA ALA A 45 4.12 -22.06 -12.96
C ALA A 45 2.97 -23.06 -12.99
N ASP A 46 1.74 -22.56 -12.84
CA ASP A 46 0.53 -23.33 -13.10
C ASP A 46 0.18 -23.37 -14.59
N ASP A 47 -0.93 -24.02 -14.92
CA ASP A 47 -1.39 -24.19 -16.31
C ASP A 47 -1.74 -22.87 -17.02
N GLU A 48 -1.93 -21.77 -16.26
CA GLU A 48 -2.16 -20.43 -16.81
C GLU A 48 -0.87 -19.61 -16.91
N GLY A 49 0.24 -20.10 -16.35
CA GLY A 49 1.55 -19.47 -16.37
C GLY A 49 1.87 -18.62 -15.13
N PHE A 50 1.02 -18.65 -14.10
CA PHE A 50 1.25 -17.93 -12.85
C PHE A 50 2.11 -18.74 -11.89
N ARG A 51 3.06 -18.05 -11.25
CA ARG A 51 3.98 -18.67 -10.29
C ARG A 51 3.28 -19.01 -8.97
N THR A 52 3.12 -20.31 -8.71
CA THR A 52 2.45 -20.81 -7.50
C THR A 52 3.21 -20.51 -6.22
N ASP A 53 4.55 -20.48 -6.28
CA ASP A 53 5.40 -20.08 -5.15
C ASP A 53 5.21 -18.60 -4.77
N VAL A 54 5.00 -17.72 -5.76
CA VAL A 54 4.65 -16.31 -5.54
C VAL A 54 3.23 -16.16 -5.00
N VAL A 55 2.26 -16.93 -5.53
CA VAL A 55 0.87 -16.94 -5.03
C VAL A 55 0.81 -17.25 -3.53
N GLU A 56 1.56 -18.25 -3.07
CA GLU A 56 1.57 -18.61 -1.64
C GLU A 56 2.22 -17.52 -0.77
N LEU A 57 3.25 -16.83 -1.27
CA LEU A 57 3.84 -15.68 -0.55
C LEU A 57 2.87 -14.49 -0.47
N VAL A 58 2.09 -14.21 -1.51
CA VAL A 58 1.07 -13.15 -1.48
C VAL A 58 -0.06 -13.49 -0.51
N LYS A 59 -0.49 -14.76 -0.45
CA LYS A 59 -1.46 -15.22 0.57
C LYS A 59 -0.92 -15.07 1.98
N GLU A 60 0.33 -15.46 2.21
CA GLU A 60 0.99 -15.30 3.51
C GLU A 60 1.15 -13.82 3.90
N LEU A 61 1.41 -12.95 2.92
CA LEU A 61 1.44 -11.50 3.13
C LEU A 61 0.07 -10.96 3.56
N GLY A 62 -1.01 -11.63 3.17
CA GLY A 62 -2.37 -11.32 3.62
C GLY A 62 -2.95 -10.08 2.96
N VAL A 63 -2.69 -9.90 1.65
CA VAL A 63 -3.17 -8.74 0.88
C VAL A 63 -4.66 -8.89 0.56
N SER A 64 -5.47 -7.89 0.89
CA SER A 64 -6.93 -7.94 0.76
C SER A 64 -7.46 -7.34 -0.55
N THR A 65 -6.79 -6.32 -1.08
CA THR A 65 -7.20 -5.60 -2.29
C THR A 65 -5.96 -5.19 -3.06
N ILE A 66 -5.99 -5.33 -4.39
CA ILE A 66 -4.83 -5.05 -5.24
C ILE A 66 -5.19 -4.02 -6.30
N ARG A 67 -4.45 -2.91 -6.31
CA ARG A 67 -4.52 -1.89 -7.36
C ARG A 67 -3.87 -2.39 -8.65
N TYR A 68 -4.49 -2.13 -9.80
CA TYR A 68 -4.05 -2.57 -11.14
C TYR A 68 -4.70 -1.69 -12.24
N PRO A 69 -4.17 -1.55 -13.49
CA PRO A 69 -2.89 -2.03 -14.03
C PRO A 69 -1.71 -1.12 -13.78
N GLY A 70 -1.91 -0.06 -12.98
CA GLY A 70 -0.78 0.78 -12.68
C GLY A 70 -1.06 2.00 -11.85
N GLY A 71 0.09 2.66 -11.69
CA GLY A 71 0.31 4.06 -11.48
C GLY A 71 0.62 4.66 -12.85
N ASN A 72 1.88 5.01 -13.13
CA ASN A 72 2.24 5.75 -14.34
C ASN A 72 1.84 5.05 -15.66
N PHE A 73 1.95 3.72 -15.73
CA PHE A 73 1.60 2.90 -16.90
C PHE A 73 0.18 3.16 -17.42
N VAL A 74 -0.80 3.27 -16.52
CA VAL A 74 -2.23 3.35 -16.91
C VAL A 74 -2.53 4.58 -17.76
N SER A 75 -1.77 5.67 -17.59
CA SER A 75 -1.98 6.95 -18.28
C SER A 75 -1.65 6.90 -19.79
N GLY A 76 -0.92 5.88 -20.24
CA GLY A 76 -0.67 5.57 -21.65
C GLY A 76 -1.44 4.35 -22.18
N TYR A 77 -2.13 3.62 -21.31
CA TYR A 77 -2.65 2.27 -21.59
C TYR A 77 -4.02 2.25 -22.27
N ARG A 78 -4.24 1.24 -23.14
CA ARG A 78 -5.53 0.94 -23.77
C ARG A 78 -5.97 -0.43 -23.29
N TRP A 79 -6.99 -0.48 -22.44
CA TRP A 79 -7.44 -1.73 -21.80
C TRP A 79 -7.84 -2.82 -22.81
N GLU A 80 -8.32 -2.42 -23.99
CA GLU A 80 -8.70 -3.32 -25.06
C GLU A 80 -7.51 -4.08 -25.65
N ASP A 81 -6.29 -3.53 -25.57
CA ASP A 81 -5.07 -4.20 -26.02
C ASP A 81 -4.74 -5.41 -25.13
N GLY A 82 -5.30 -5.51 -23.91
CA GLY A 82 -5.11 -6.61 -22.96
C GLY A 82 -6.23 -7.64 -22.89
N VAL A 83 -7.19 -7.66 -23.82
CA VAL A 83 -8.29 -8.64 -23.82
C VAL A 83 -8.38 -9.38 -25.16
N GLY A 84 -9.06 -10.53 -25.17
CA GLY A 84 -9.19 -11.38 -26.36
C GLY A 84 -8.01 -12.35 -26.56
N PRO A 85 -7.94 -13.03 -27.72
CA PRO A 85 -6.89 -14.01 -28.01
C PRO A 85 -5.48 -13.43 -27.88
N LYS A 86 -4.60 -14.06 -27.09
CA LYS A 86 -3.26 -13.53 -26.78
C LYS A 86 -2.39 -13.29 -28.03
N ASP A 87 -2.57 -14.08 -29.08
CA ASP A 87 -1.86 -13.97 -30.36
C ASP A 87 -2.33 -12.80 -31.25
N GLU A 88 -3.50 -12.22 -30.96
CA GLU A 88 -4.01 -11.01 -31.61
C GLU A 88 -3.71 -9.73 -30.81
N ARG A 89 -3.25 -9.86 -29.56
CA ARG A 89 -2.95 -8.71 -28.70
C ARG A 89 -1.70 -7.97 -29.20
N PRO A 90 -1.74 -6.64 -29.30
CA PRO A 90 -0.63 -5.88 -29.85
C PRO A 90 0.45 -5.64 -28.81
N ARG A 91 1.70 -5.62 -29.25
CA ARG A 91 2.81 -5.08 -28.47
C ARG A 91 2.77 -3.54 -28.49
N ARG A 92 2.98 -2.91 -27.35
CA ARG A 92 2.94 -1.45 -27.18
C ARG A 92 4.19 -0.92 -26.49
N LEU A 93 4.51 0.35 -26.75
CA LEU A 93 5.55 1.04 -26.02
C LEU A 93 4.91 1.68 -24.79
N ASP A 94 5.37 1.28 -23.61
CA ASP A 94 5.05 1.94 -22.36
C ASP A 94 5.99 3.14 -22.16
N LEU A 95 5.43 4.34 -22.30
CA LEU A 95 6.15 5.60 -22.18
C LEU A 95 6.59 5.90 -20.74
N ALA A 96 5.93 5.35 -19.73
CA ALA A 96 6.26 5.60 -18.33
C ALA A 96 7.60 4.97 -17.96
N TRP A 97 7.77 3.68 -18.27
CA TRP A 97 8.93 2.89 -17.87
C TRP A 97 9.85 2.53 -19.04
N HIS A 98 9.66 3.18 -20.20
CA HIS A 98 10.47 2.98 -21.40
C HIS A 98 10.61 1.50 -21.82
N SER A 99 9.49 0.76 -21.74
CA SER A 99 9.45 -0.69 -21.94
C SER A 99 8.53 -1.08 -23.09
N THR A 100 8.70 -2.30 -23.63
CA THR A 100 7.70 -2.89 -24.52
C THR A 100 6.74 -3.76 -23.71
N GLU A 101 5.48 -3.35 -23.65
CA GLU A 101 4.37 -4.13 -23.09
C GLU A 101 3.88 -5.16 -24.11
N THR A 102 3.82 -6.44 -23.71
CA THR A 102 3.40 -7.56 -24.58
C THR A 102 1.89 -7.77 -24.58
N ASN A 103 1.20 -7.32 -23.54
CA ASN A 103 -0.21 -7.51 -23.23
C ASN A 103 -0.62 -8.98 -23.04
N GLU A 104 0.32 -9.86 -22.70
CA GLU A 104 0.03 -11.28 -22.42
C GLU A 104 -0.83 -11.47 -21.17
N VAL A 105 -0.69 -10.56 -20.19
CA VAL A 105 -1.56 -10.45 -19.02
C VAL A 105 -2.39 -9.18 -19.17
N GLY A 106 -3.71 -9.31 -19.17
CA GLY A 106 -4.63 -8.19 -19.03
C GLY A 106 -5.70 -8.49 -17.99
N LEU A 107 -6.87 -7.84 -18.09
CA LEU A 107 -7.90 -7.90 -17.05
C LEU A 107 -8.38 -9.34 -16.72
N HIS A 108 -8.50 -10.20 -17.73
CA HIS A 108 -8.96 -11.59 -17.54
C HIS A 108 -7.94 -12.43 -16.79
N GLU A 109 -6.69 -12.42 -17.26
CA GLU A 109 -5.61 -13.17 -16.62
C GLU A 109 -5.35 -12.62 -15.21
N PHE A 110 -5.37 -11.30 -15.04
CA PHE A 110 -5.16 -10.70 -13.72
C PHE A 110 -6.29 -11.05 -12.74
N GLN A 111 -7.55 -11.08 -13.17
CA GLN A 111 -8.64 -11.58 -12.31
C GLN A 111 -8.44 -13.04 -11.92
N ALA A 112 -8.02 -13.90 -12.86
CA ALA A 112 -7.74 -15.30 -12.55
C ALA A 112 -6.59 -15.43 -11.53
N TRP A 113 -5.62 -14.53 -11.56
CA TRP A 113 -4.57 -14.44 -10.54
C TRP A 113 -5.10 -13.94 -9.19
N LEU A 114 -5.96 -12.91 -9.18
CA LEU A 114 -6.63 -12.43 -7.97
C LEU A 114 -7.46 -13.52 -7.27
N ASP A 115 -8.18 -14.34 -8.04
CA ASP A 115 -8.96 -15.46 -7.52
C ASP A 115 -8.07 -16.50 -6.81
N ARG A 116 -6.80 -16.65 -7.25
CA ARG A 116 -5.83 -17.54 -6.61
C ARG A 116 -5.31 -17.00 -5.30
N VAL A 117 -5.04 -15.69 -5.21
CA VAL A 117 -4.51 -15.06 -4.00
C VAL A 117 -5.60 -14.65 -3.01
N GLY A 118 -6.86 -14.60 -3.45
CA GLY A 118 -8.02 -14.23 -2.62
C GLY A 118 -8.11 -12.74 -2.34
N SER A 119 -7.76 -11.90 -3.32
CA SER A 119 -7.78 -10.43 -3.18
C SER A 119 -8.79 -9.77 -4.11
N ASP A 120 -9.39 -8.67 -3.67
CA ASP A 120 -10.29 -7.86 -4.49
C ASP A 120 -9.51 -6.96 -5.48
N LEU A 121 -10.14 -6.63 -6.60
CA LEU A 121 -9.56 -5.72 -7.60
C LEU A 121 -9.90 -4.25 -7.29
N MET A 122 -8.88 -3.40 -7.29
CA MET A 122 -8.99 -1.95 -7.39
C MET A 122 -8.48 -1.50 -8.76
N LEU A 123 -9.37 -1.05 -9.65
CA LEU A 123 -9.05 -0.86 -11.07
C LEU A 123 -8.85 0.60 -11.45
N ALA A 124 -7.69 0.94 -12.01
CA ALA A 124 -7.40 2.27 -12.52
C ALA A 124 -7.83 2.43 -13.99
N VAL A 125 -8.45 3.56 -14.31
CA VAL A 125 -8.79 3.94 -15.70
C VAL A 125 -7.81 4.96 -16.26
N ASN A 126 -7.52 4.90 -17.56
CA ASN A 126 -6.65 5.88 -18.22
C ASN A 126 -7.35 7.24 -18.36
N LEU A 127 -6.85 8.27 -17.66
CA LEU A 127 -7.23 9.68 -17.84
C LEU A 127 -6.08 10.57 -18.34
N GLY A 128 -4.97 9.97 -18.79
CA GLY A 128 -3.86 10.64 -19.44
C GLY A 128 -4.13 10.87 -20.92
N THR A 129 -4.00 9.81 -21.71
CA THR A 129 -4.26 9.82 -23.16
C THR A 129 -5.70 9.51 -23.55
N ARG A 130 -6.53 9.04 -22.61
CA ARG A 130 -7.96 8.75 -22.79
C ARG A 130 -8.84 9.54 -21.82
N GLY A 131 -10.14 9.26 -21.79
CA GLY A 131 -11.07 9.97 -20.91
C GLY A 131 -12.35 9.21 -20.61
N THR A 132 -13.44 9.96 -20.46
CA THR A 132 -14.71 9.47 -19.92
C THR A 132 -15.31 8.32 -20.73
N GLN A 133 -15.33 8.39 -22.07
CA GLN A 133 -15.95 7.33 -22.87
C GLN A 133 -15.29 5.98 -22.61
N GLU A 134 -13.97 5.97 -22.49
CA GLU A 134 -13.24 4.71 -22.50
C GLU A 134 -13.16 4.10 -21.10
N ALA A 135 -13.30 4.94 -20.07
CA ALA A 135 -13.63 4.50 -18.72
C ALA A 135 -15.03 3.85 -18.64
N LEU A 136 -16.03 4.40 -19.36
CA LEU A 136 -17.37 3.80 -19.43
C LEU A 136 -17.37 2.48 -20.18
N ASP A 137 -16.66 2.40 -21.30
CA ASP A 137 -16.51 1.16 -22.08
C ASP A 137 -15.88 0.05 -21.22
N LEU A 138 -14.83 0.38 -20.44
CA LEU A 138 -14.22 -0.55 -19.48
C LEU A 138 -15.18 -0.93 -18.35
N LEU A 139 -15.92 0.02 -17.78
CA LEU A 139 -16.90 -0.27 -16.72
C LEU A 139 -18.03 -1.16 -17.23
N GLU A 140 -18.53 -0.92 -18.43
CA GLU A 140 -19.55 -1.76 -19.08
C GLU A 140 -19.01 -3.18 -19.29
N TYR A 141 -17.81 -3.29 -19.86
CA TYR A 141 -17.13 -4.57 -20.02
C TYR A 141 -16.92 -5.28 -18.68
N ALA A 142 -16.53 -4.57 -17.63
CA ALA A 142 -16.16 -5.15 -16.34
C ALA A 142 -17.36 -5.52 -15.46
N ASN A 143 -18.39 -4.67 -15.38
CA ASN A 143 -19.41 -4.75 -14.34
C ASN A 143 -20.84 -5.00 -14.86
N VAL A 144 -21.14 -4.73 -16.13
CA VAL A 144 -22.52 -4.81 -16.63
C VAL A 144 -22.90 -6.25 -17.01
N ASP A 145 -24.12 -6.62 -16.65
CA ASP A 145 -24.75 -7.93 -16.93
C ASP A 145 -25.74 -7.88 -18.10
N THR A 146 -26.17 -6.68 -18.49
CA THR A 146 -27.12 -6.45 -19.58
C THR A 146 -26.44 -6.72 -20.93
N PRO A 147 -27.06 -7.47 -21.86
CA PRO A 147 -26.46 -7.75 -23.16
C PRO A 147 -26.18 -6.49 -23.98
N THR A 148 -24.91 -6.25 -24.27
CA THR A 148 -24.37 -5.20 -25.13
C THR A 148 -23.18 -5.74 -25.92
N THR A 149 -22.66 -4.94 -26.84
CA THR A 149 -21.42 -5.28 -27.57
C THR A 149 -20.26 -5.58 -26.60
N TRP A 150 -20.11 -4.81 -25.52
CA TRP A 150 -19.00 -5.00 -24.58
C TRP A 150 -19.19 -6.24 -23.70
N THR A 151 -20.42 -6.54 -23.24
CA THR A 151 -20.66 -7.77 -22.48
C THR A 151 -20.56 -9.02 -23.36
N ASP A 152 -21.02 -8.94 -24.61
CA ASP A 152 -20.88 -10.02 -25.59
C ASP A 152 -19.40 -10.28 -25.89
N GLN A 153 -18.59 -9.23 -25.99
CA GLN A 153 -17.14 -9.36 -26.14
C GLN A 153 -16.49 -9.97 -24.89
N ARG A 154 -16.89 -9.57 -23.68
CA ARG A 154 -16.41 -10.19 -22.43
C ARG A 154 -16.69 -11.69 -22.41
N ALA A 155 -17.91 -12.08 -22.77
CA ALA A 155 -18.33 -13.47 -22.89
C ALA A 155 -17.50 -14.24 -23.94
N ALA A 156 -17.32 -13.66 -25.13
CA ALA A 156 -16.50 -14.23 -26.19
C ALA A 156 -15.01 -14.38 -25.78
N ASN A 157 -14.53 -13.50 -24.89
CA ASN A 157 -13.18 -13.57 -24.32
C ASN A 157 -13.06 -14.57 -23.17
N GLY A 158 -14.12 -15.34 -22.86
CA GLY A 158 -14.08 -16.45 -21.90
C GLY A 158 -14.76 -16.16 -20.56
N ARG A 159 -15.41 -15.00 -20.36
CA ARG A 159 -16.09 -14.67 -19.10
C ARG A 159 -17.49 -14.09 -19.32
N GLU A 160 -18.53 -14.90 -19.13
CA GLU A 160 -19.91 -14.44 -19.26
C GLU A 160 -20.33 -13.49 -18.12
N THR A 161 -19.89 -13.78 -16.90
CA THR A 161 -20.27 -13.01 -15.71
C THR A 161 -19.41 -11.76 -15.52
N PRO A 162 -19.95 -10.68 -14.94
CA PRO A 162 -19.15 -9.53 -14.53
C PRO A 162 -17.93 -9.90 -13.66
N PHE A 163 -16.91 -9.06 -13.69
CA PHE A 163 -15.81 -9.05 -12.74
C PHE A 163 -16.29 -8.52 -11.38
N GLY A 164 -17.23 -7.57 -11.38
CA GLY A 164 -17.81 -7.03 -10.15
C GLY A 164 -16.86 -6.10 -9.38
N VAL A 165 -16.06 -5.33 -10.11
CA VAL A 165 -15.05 -4.43 -9.54
C VAL A 165 -15.74 -3.31 -8.79
N LYS A 166 -15.48 -3.20 -7.48
CA LYS A 166 -16.09 -2.16 -6.64
C LYS A 166 -15.30 -0.87 -6.64
N MET A 167 -13.99 -0.92 -6.48
CA MET A 167 -13.15 0.26 -6.25
C MET A 167 -12.40 0.64 -7.54
N TRP A 168 -12.48 1.90 -7.93
CA TRP A 168 -11.90 2.39 -9.19
C TRP A 168 -11.08 3.68 -9.00
N CYS A 169 -9.87 3.73 -9.56
CA CYS A 169 -9.05 4.94 -9.60
C CYS A 169 -9.32 5.74 -10.87
N LEU A 170 -9.63 7.03 -10.70
CA LEU A 170 -9.84 7.97 -11.80
C LEU A 170 -8.49 8.51 -12.30
N GLY A 171 -7.73 7.69 -13.03
CA GLY A 171 -6.39 8.04 -13.50
C GLY A 171 -5.28 7.65 -12.53
N ASN A 172 -4.12 8.28 -12.71
CA ASN A 172 -2.96 8.23 -11.80
C ASN A 172 -2.24 9.58 -11.76
N GLU A 173 -1.89 10.08 -10.58
CA GLU A 173 -0.90 11.16 -10.34
C GLU A 173 -0.81 12.27 -11.41
N MET A 174 -1.95 12.86 -11.77
CA MET A 174 -1.99 13.77 -12.93
C MET A 174 -1.27 15.11 -12.69
N ASP A 175 -0.78 15.36 -11.46
CA ASP A 175 -0.04 16.56 -11.06
C ASP A 175 1.47 16.47 -11.29
N GLY A 176 2.02 15.26 -11.41
CA GLY A 176 3.44 15.03 -11.67
C GLY A 176 3.84 15.44 -13.10
N PRO A 177 4.87 16.28 -13.32
CA PRO A 177 5.31 16.67 -14.67
C PRO A 177 5.90 15.51 -15.50
N TRP A 178 6.26 14.39 -14.86
CA TRP A 178 6.70 13.16 -15.53
C TRP A 178 5.53 12.36 -16.11
N GLN A 179 4.31 12.60 -15.63
CA GLN A 179 3.17 11.75 -15.93
C GLN A 179 2.66 11.97 -17.36
N VAL A 180 2.39 10.87 -18.07
CA VAL A 180 1.81 10.93 -19.42
C VAL A 180 0.44 11.61 -19.34
N GLY A 181 0.28 12.71 -20.08
CA GLY A 181 -0.96 13.47 -20.08
C GLY A 181 -1.17 14.34 -18.84
N HIS A 182 -0.11 14.64 -18.08
CA HIS A 182 -0.11 15.63 -16.98
C HIS A 182 -0.98 16.86 -17.27
N ARG A 183 -1.72 17.30 -16.25
CA ARG A 183 -2.68 18.42 -16.33
C ARG A 183 -2.64 19.25 -15.05
N GLY A 184 -3.11 20.50 -15.13
CA GLY A 184 -3.40 21.28 -13.94
C GLY A 184 -4.62 20.75 -13.18
N ALA A 185 -4.71 21.08 -11.88
CA ALA A 185 -5.74 20.57 -10.97
C ALA A 185 -7.18 20.83 -11.45
N ASP A 186 -7.44 22.01 -12.02
CA ASP A 186 -8.77 22.37 -12.54
C ASP A 186 -9.17 21.53 -13.77
N ASP A 187 -8.24 21.29 -14.69
CA ASP A 187 -8.48 20.48 -15.88
C ASP A 187 -8.70 19.00 -15.51
N TYR A 188 -7.87 18.46 -14.61
CA TYR A 188 -8.04 17.12 -14.09
C TYR A 188 -9.35 16.99 -13.30
N GLY A 189 -9.64 17.89 -12.36
CA GLY A 189 -10.85 17.88 -11.55
C GLY A 189 -12.13 17.88 -12.39
N LYS A 190 -12.17 18.69 -13.47
CA LYS A 190 -13.28 18.70 -14.43
C LYS A 190 -13.43 17.37 -15.18
N LEU A 191 -12.32 16.76 -15.60
CA LEU A 191 -12.33 15.47 -16.28
C LEU A 191 -12.79 14.36 -15.32
N ALA A 192 -12.18 14.27 -14.15
CA ALA A 192 -12.51 13.30 -13.11
C ALA A 192 -13.98 13.41 -12.70
N MET A 193 -14.52 14.62 -12.52
CA MET A 193 -15.95 14.83 -12.20
C MET A 193 -16.86 14.26 -13.28
N ARG A 194 -16.60 14.57 -14.56
CA ARG A 194 -17.41 14.04 -15.68
C ARG A 194 -17.36 12.51 -15.74
N THR A 195 -16.16 11.95 -15.58
CA THR A 195 -15.96 10.50 -15.58
C THR A 195 -16.67 9.84 -14.40
N ALA A 196 -16.47 10.34 -13.17
CA ALA A 196 -17.06 9.80 -11.95
C ALA A 196 -18.59 9.78 -12.01
N LYS A 197 -19.18 10.91 -12.41
CA LYS A 197 -20.63 11.04 -12.55
C LYS A 197 -21.20 10.08 -13.58
N ALA A 198 -20.54 9.93 -14.72
CA ALA A 198 -20.97 9.02 -15.76
C ALA A 198 -20.83 7.55 -15.34
N MET A 199 -19.73 7.19 -14.66
CA MET A 199 -19.52 5.84 -14.13
C MET A 199 -20.63 5.46 -13.14
N ARG A 200 -21.00 6.36 -12.22
CA ARG A 200 -22.12 6.13 -11.28
C ARG A 200 -23.50 6.04 -11.95
N MET A 201 -23.68 6.61 -13.13
CA MET A 201 -24.92 6.42 -13.91
C MET A 201 -25.02 5.02 -14.51
N VAL A 202 -23.88 4.39 -14.80
CA VAL A 202 -23.82 2.99 -15.28
C VAL A 202 -23.95 2.03 -14.09
N ASP A 203 -23.14 2.24 -13.05
CA ASP A 203 -23.13 1.42 -11.85
C ASP A 203 -23.06 2.31 -10.60
N PRO A 204 -24.18 2.54 -9.88
CA PRO A 204 -24.19 3.39 -8.70
C PRO A 204 -23.45 2.78 -7.50
N GLY A 205 -23.09 1.50 -7.56
CA GLY A 205 -22.42 0.75 -6.50
C GLY A 205 -20.89 0.89 -6.48
N VAL A 206 -20.29 1.53 -7.49
CA VAL A 206 -18.84 1.74 -7.53
C VAL A 206 -18.38 2.75 -6.47
N GLU A 207 -17.21 2.48 -5.92
CA GLU A 207 -16.43 3.36 -5.05
C GLU A 207 -15.31 4.00 -5.88
N LEU A 208 -15.25 5.34 -5.90
CA LEU A 208 -14.35 6.08 -6.79
C LEU A 208 -13.26 6.81 -6.01
N VAL A 209 -12.02 6.62 -6.44
CA VAL A 209 -10.82 7.28 -5.93
C VAL A 209 -10.38 8.36 -6.91
N VAL A 210 -10.39 9.62 -6.48
CA VAL A 210 -9.78 10.72 -7.22
C VAL A 210 -8.32 10.89 -6.82
N CYS A 211 -7.44 11.21 -7.77
CA CYS A 211 -6.01 11.33 -7.51
C CYS A 211 -5.69 12.59 -6.68
N GLY A 212 -5.06 12.40 -5.53
CA GLY A 212 -4.35 13.47 -4.81
C GLY A 212 -3.02 13.80 -5.49
N SER A 213 -2.18 14.59 -4.82
CA SER A 213 -0.82 14.85 -5.31
C SER A 213 0.08 13.61 -5.23
N SER A 214 1.05 13.52 -6.13
CA SER A 214 2.15 12.52 -6.10
C SER A 214 3.00 12.50 -4.83
N GLY A 215 2.78 13.45 -3.92
CA GLY A 215 3.39 13.46 -2.60
C GLY A 215 3.42 14.85 -1.98
N ARG A 216 3.70 14.88 -0.68
CA ARG A 216 3.72 16.11 0.12
C ARG A 216 4.74 17.15 -0.35
N GLY A 217 5.80 16.71 -1.03
CA GLY A 217 6.85 17.58 -1.59
C GLY A 217 6.43 18.33 -2.85
N MET A 218 5.28 18.00 -3.46
CA MET A 218 4.84 18.65 -4.69
C MET A 218 4.55 20.15 -4.47
N PRO A 219 4.98 21.05 -5.38
CA PRO A 219 4.65 22.48 -5.27
C PRO A 219 3.14 22.77 -5.26
N THR A 220 2.35 21.86 -5.82
CA THR A 220 0.89 21.92 -5.89
C THR A 220 0.19 21.29 -4.69
N PHE A 221 0.91 20.57 -3.83
CA PHE A 221 0.34 19.89 -2.67
C PHE A 221 -0.51 20.84 -1.82
N GLY A 222 -1.67 20.34 -1.41
CA GLY A 222 -2.71 21.07 -0.68
C GLY A 222 -3.66 21.86 -1.58
N SER A 223 -3.10 22.58 -2.58
CA SER A 223 -3.92 23.31 -3.55
C SER A 223 -4.53 22.40 -4.62
N TRP A 224 -3.87 21.28 -4.93
CA TRP A 224 -4.33 20.26 -5.85
C TRP A 224 -5.57 19.57 -5.31
N GLU A 225 -5.46 18.93 -4.14
CA GLU A 225 -6.53 18.19 -3.47
C GLU A 225 -7.77 19.07 -3.31
N ARG A 226 -7.58 20.31 -2.85
CA ARG A 226 -8.69 21.26 -2.68
C ARG A 226 -9.44 21.50 -3.98
N GLN A 227 -8.75 21.85 -5.06
CA GLN A 227 -9.40 22.16 -6.35
C GLN A 227 -10.06 20.93 -6.97
N VAL A 228 -9.38 19.78 -6.92
CA VAL A 228 -9.91 18.53 -7.45
C VAL A 228 -11.17 18.10 -6.70
N LEU A 229 -11.16 18.17 -5.36
CA LEU A 229 -12.34 17.87 -4.55
C LEU A 229 -13.45 18.91 -4.75
N GLU A 230 -13.15 20.20 -4.91
CA GLU A 230 -14.17 21.20 -5.23
C GLU A 230 -15.00 20.83 -6.47
N HIS A 231 -14.39 20.17 -7.47
CA HIS A 231 -15.08 19.63 -8.65
C HIS A 231 -15.78 18.30 -8.38
N THR A 232 -15.15 17.38 -7.64
CA THR A 232 -15.52 15.95 -7.62
C THR A 232 -16.28 15.50 -6.37
N PHE A 233 -16.36 16.34 -5.33
CA PHE A 233 -16.80 15.96 -3.98
C PHE A 233 -18.06 15.10 -3.92
N ASP A 234 -19.08 15.42 -4.72
CA ASP A 234 -20.37 14.72 -4.67
C ASP A 234 -20.30 13.31 -5.30
N ASP A 235 -19.39 13.11 -6.26
CA ASP A 235 -19.32 11.92 -7.11
C ASP A 235 -18.22 10.92 -6.68
N VAL A 236 -17.29 11.27 -5.79
CA VAL A 236 -16.16 10.39 -5.38
C VAL A 236 -16.19 10.04 -3.89
N ASP A 237 -15.59 8.92 -3.48
CA ASP A 237 -15.61 8.45 -2.09
C ASP A 237 -14.25 8.63 -1.42
N PHE A 238 -13.18 8.54 -2.20
CA PHE A 238 -11.80 8.63 -1.73
C PHE A 238 -11.00 9.68 -2.47
N ILE A 239 -10.00 10.23 -1.79
CA ILE A 239 -8.85 10.88 -2.40
C ILE A 239 -7.59 10.06 -2.17
N SER A 240 -6.73 9.94 -3.19
CA SER A 240 -5.49 9.19 -3.08
C SER A 240 -4.40 9.96 -2.33
N CYS A 241 -3.46 9.24 -1.72
CA CYS A 241 -2.24 9.78 -1.11
C CYS A 241 -1.06 8.89 -1.46
N HIS A 242 0.04 9.48 -1.90
CA HIS A 242 1.24 8.74 -2.27
C HIS A 242 2.43 9.25 -1.48
N SER A 243 3.17 8.34 -0.85
CA SER A 243 4.38 8.72 -0.11
C SER A 243 5.41 7.60 -0.08
N TYR A 244 6.61 7.95 -0.50
CA TYR A 244 7.77 7.09 -0.46
C TYR A 244 8.82 7.68 0.47
N TYR A 245 9.51 6.82 1.21
CA TYR A 245 10.53 7.21 2.17
C TYR A 245 11.86 6.53 1.85
N GLN A 246 12.97 7.20 2.10
CA GLN A 246 14.31 6.60 2.01
C GLN A 246 15.25 7.26 3.01
N GLU A 247 16.31 6.54 3.35
CA GLU A 247 17.44 7.14 4.04
C GLU A 247 18.18 8.11 3.10
N HIS A 248 18.63 9.24 3.67
CA HIS A 248 19.47 10.20 2.98
C HIS A 248 20.70 10.48 3.83
N ASP A 249 21.86 10.63 3.17
CA ASP A 249 23.13 11.03 3.79
C ASP A 249 23.57 10.12 4.98
N GLY A 250 23.15 8.85 4.98
CA GLY A 250 23.42 7.91 6.07
C GLY A 250 22.76 8.29 7.41
N ASN A 251 21.63 9.02 7.36
CA ASN A 251 20.92 9.49 8.54
C ASN A 251 19.73 8.59 8.92
N ALA A 252 20.04 7.42 9.45
CA ALA A 252 19.05 6.45 9.96
C ALA A 252 18.09 7.06 10.99
N GLN A 253 18.55 7.97 11.86
CA GLN A 253 17.72 8.57 12.90
C GLN A 253 16.60 9.45 12.32
N GLU A 254 16.88 10.20 11.24
CA GLU A 254 15.86 10.99 10.53
C GLU A 254 14.92 10.09 9.73
N PHE A 255 15.43 9.02 9.12
CA PHE A 255 14.62 8.05 8.39
C PHE A 255 13.62 7.32 9.31
N LEU A 256 14.01 7.00 10.55
CA LEU A 256 13.13 6.44 11.57
C LEU A 256 12.00 7.38 12.01
N ALA A 257 12.03 8.66 11.62
CA ALA A 257 10.95 9.60 11.87
C ALA A 257 9.87 9.60 10.75
N SER A 258 9.99 8.77 9.72
CA SER A 258 9.10 8.78 8.53
C SER A 258 7.62 8.62 8.86
N GLY A 259 7.26 7.80 9.86
CA GLY A 259 5.86 7.66 10.32
C GLY A 259 5.25 8.97 10.80
N VAL A 260 6.04 9.87 11.39
CA VAL A 260 5.56 11.20 11.82
C VAL A 260 5.30 12.12 10.62
N ASP A 261 6.10 12.02 9.56
CA ASP A 261 5.82 12.75 8.32
C ASP A 261 4.55 12.22 7.64
N MET A 262 4.39 10.88 7.58
CA MET A 262 3.18 10.23 7.05
C MET A 262 1.92 10.69 7.78
N ALA A 263 1.94 10.73 9.12
CA ALA A 263 0.83 11.23 9.92
C ALA A 263 0.46 12.68 9.54
N ARG A 264 1.46 13.57 9.45
CA ARG A 264 1.24 14.98 9.04
C ARG A 264 0.70 15.11 7.62
N PHE A 265 1.11 14.23 6.72
CA PHE A 265 0.59 14.19 5.36
C PHE A 265 -0.90 13.81 5.36
N ILE A 266 -1.26 12.71 6.03
CA ILE A 266 -2.66 12.25 6.18
C ILE A 266 -3.52 13.35 6.80
N GLU A 267 -3.08 13.94 7.91
CA GLU A 267 -3.81 15.00 8.62
C GLU A 267 -4.04 16.24 7.75
N SER A 268 -3.05 16.60 6.92
CA SER A 268 -3.17 17.73 5.99
C SER A 268 -4.24 17.45 4.93
N VAL A 269 -4.23 16.28 4.31
CA VAL A 269 -5.22 15.89 3.29
C VAL A 269 -6.62 15.77 3.90
N VAL A 270 -6.73 15.20 5.10
CA VAL A 270 -7.97 15.18 5.90
C VAL A 270 -8.53 16.59 6.10
N ALA A 271 -7.70 17.52 6.56
CA ALA A 271 -8.13 18.90 6.83
C ALA A 271 -8.61 19.61 5.55
N ILE A 272 -7.96 19.34 4.41
CA ILE A 272 -8.38 19.89 3.10
C ILE A 272 -9.73 19.31 2.69
N ALA A 273 -9.90 17.99 2.75
CA ALA A 273 -11.15 17.32 2.43
C ALA A 273 -12.31 17.82 3.28
N ASP A 274 -12.09 17.98 4.59
CA ASP A 274 -13.10 18.47 5.53
C ASP A 274 -13.42 19.95 5.29
N THR A 275 -12.43 20.75 4.87
CA THR A 275 -12.67 22.13 4.44
C THR A 275 -13.58 22.17 3.21
N VAL A 276 -13.35 21.32 2.21
CA VAL A 276 -14.22 21.23 1.03
C VAL A 276 -15.63 20.79 1.44
N ALA A 277 -15.77 19.78 2.31
CA ALA A 277 -17.06 19.35 2.84
C ALA A 277 -17.84 20.51 3.50
N ALA A 278 -17.16 21.32 4.32
CA ALA A 278 -17.74 22.50 4.95
C ALA A 278 -18.20 23.55 3.94
N THR A 279 -17.41 23.81 2.88
CA THR A 279 -17.82 24.76 1.81
C THR A 279 -19.02 24.26 1.00
N LYS A 280 -19.12 22.94 0.81
CA LYS A 280 -20.25 22.26 0.17
C LYS A 280 -21.46 22.11 1.10
N LYS A 281 -21.30 22.37 2.40
CA LYS A 281 -22.32 22.19 3.46
C LYS A 281 -22.83 20.75 3.51
N SER A 282 -21.90 19.80 3.39
CA SER A 282 -22.20 18.37 3.37
C SER A 282 -21.59 17.68 4.60
N ASP A 283 -22.32 16.71 5.15
CA ASP A 283 -21.84 15.81 6.20
C ASP A 283 -21.04 14.62 5.64
N LYS A 284 -20.97 14.48 4.30
CA LYS A 284 -20.15 13.45 3.64
C LYS A 284 -18.68 13.68 4.01
N ARG A 285 -18.00 12.60 4.41
CA ARG A 285 -16.56 12.59 4.64
C ARG A 285 -15.89 11.88 3.47
N ILE A 286 -14.94 12.55 2.83
CA ILE A 286 -14.04 11.90 1.86
C ILE A 286 -13.02 11.09 2.66
N MET A 287 -12.90 9.83 2.31
CA MET A 287 -11.91 8.92 2.89
C MET A 287 -10.59 9.03 2.12
N ILE A 288 -9.52 8.50 2.71
CA ILE A 288 -8.21 8.45 2.10
C ILE A 288 -7.95 7.04 1.60
N SER A 289 -7.48 6.96 0.37
CA SER A 289 -6.86 5.78 -0.23
C SER A 289 -5.35 6.04 -0.28
N PHE A 290 -4.59 5.48 0.65
CA PHE A 290 -3.12 5.61 0.63
C PHE A 290 -2.55 4.55 -0.34
N ASP A 291 -2.92 4.65 -1.61
CA ASP A 291 -2.76 3.60 -2.62
C ASP A 291 -1.38 3.57 -3.30
N GLU A 292 -0.43 4.37 -2.80
CA GLU A 292 1.00 4.17 -3.01
C GLU A 292 1.78 4.53 -1.73
N TRP A 293 2.33 3.53 -1.05
CA TRP A 293 3.28 3.75 0.04
C TRP A 293 4.32 2.67 0.12
N ASN A 294 5.57 3.08 0.39
CA ASN A 294 6.68 2.17 0.73
C ASN A 294 7.94 2.93 1.18
N VAL A 295 8.99 2.18 1.49
CA VAL A 295 10.37 2.61 1.31
C VAL A 295 10.73 2.49 -0.18
N TRP A 296 11.30 3.53 -0.77
CA TRP A 296 11.82 3.49 -2.15
C TRP A 296 13.00 4.44 -2.29
N TYR A 297 14.15 3.89 -2.64
CA TYR A 297 15.38 4.62 -2.96
C TYR A 297 15.33 5.19 -4.37
N LEU A 298 14.45 6.19 -4.56
CA LEU A 298 14.23 6.90 -5.83
C LEU A 298 15.51 7.57 -6.36
N HIS A 299 16.34 8.10 -5.45
CA HIS A 299 17.56 8.81 -5.79
C HIS A 299 18.80 8.09 -5.26
N ASP A 300 19.80 7.93 -6.13
CA ASP A 300 21.15 7.51 -5.72
C ASP A 300 21.89 8.63 -4.96
N ASP A 301 23.04 8.30 -4.38
CA ASP A 301 23.89 9.24 -3.63
C ASP A 301 24.35 10.48 -4.44
N GLN A 302 24.23 10.44 -5.76
CA GLN A 302 24.59 11.52 -6.68
C GLN A 302 23.35 12.29 -7.19
N GLY A 303 22.14 11.93 -6.72
CA GLY A 303 20.86 12.52 -7.10
C GLY A 303 20.28 11.98 -8.41
N GLY A 304 20.89 10.97 -9.02
CA GLY A 304 20.37 10.27 -10.20
C GLY A 304 19.14 9.43 -9.87
N GLN A 305 18.21 9.32 -10.82
CA GLN A 305 17.05 8.42 -10.73
C GLN A 305 17.33 7.14 -11.52
N ASN A 306 17.01 5.98 -10.93
CA ASN A 306 17.14 4.68 -11.58
C ASN A 306 15.78 4.13 -12.02
N ASP A 307 15.04 4.93 -12.80
CA ASP A 307 13.66 4.66 -13.21
C ASP A 307 13.52 4.36 -14.72
N LYS A 308 14.64 4.14 -15.40
CA LYS A 308 14.71 3.82 -16.83
C LYS A 308 15.67 2.65 -17.07
N PRO A 309 15.39 1.79 -18.06
CA PRO A 309 16.23 0.64 -18.34
C PRO A 309 17.60 1.07 -18.86
N GLU A 310 18.65 0.37 -18.41
CA GLU A 310 20.01 0.53 -18.97
C GLU A 310 20.13 -0.06 -20.38
N GLU A 311 19.32 -1.07 -20.69
CA GLU A 311 19.30 -1.72 -22.00
C GLU A 311 18.81 -0.75 -23.09
N LYS A 312 19.47 -0.78 -24.25
CA LYS A 312 19.10 0.06 -25.40
C LYS A 312 17.78 -0.40 -26.02
N GLY A 313 16.93 0.56 -26.38
CA GLY A 313 15.65 0.30 -27.02
C GLY A 313 14.53 0.29 -26.00
N TRP A 314 13.51 -0.53 -26.23
CA TRP A 314 12.34 -0.67 -25.35
C TRP A 314 12.26 -2.12 -24.89
N PRO A 315 13.05 -2.53 -23.89
CA PRO A 315 13.11 -3.93 -23.46
C PRO A 315 11.76 -4.41 -22.92
N VAL A 316 11.54 -5.72 -22.94
CA VAL A 316 10.42 -6.35 -22.22
C VAL A 316 10.92 -6.69 -20.83
N ALA A 317 10.13 -6.35 -19.81
CA ALA A 317 10.39 -6.70 -18.41
C ALA A 317 11.82 -6.39 -17.92
N PRO A 318 12.35 -5.16 -18.14
CA PRO A 318 13.67 -4.82 -17.60
C PRO A 318 13.67 -4.86 -16.06
N ARG A 319 14.85 -5.05 -15.46
CA ARG A 319 15.04 -4.88 -14.02
C ARG A 319 14.94 -3.40 -13.67
N LEU A 320 13.82 -3.01 -13.08
CA LEU A 320 13.53 -1.64 -12.67
C LEU A 320 13.01 -1.64 -11.24
N LEU A 321 13.47 -0.67 -10.45
CA LEU A 321 13.02 -0.45 -9.08
C LEU A 321 13.17 -1.72 -8.19
N GLU A 322 14.20 -2.54 -8.41
CA GLU A 322 14.44 -3.77 -7.63
C GLU A 322 15.24 -3.48 -6.36
N ASP A 323 14.68 -2.63 -5.50
CA ASP A 323 15.29 -2.26 -4.21
C ASP A 323 15.47 -3.48 -3.31
N GLN A 324 16.62 -3.54 -2.62
CA GLN A 324 16.92 -4.57 -1.64
C GLN A 324 16.78 -3.99 -0.23
N TYR A 325 15.75 -4.41 0.49
CA TYR A 325 15.44 -3.85 1.81
C TYR A 325 16.26 -4.49 2.93
N ASN A 326 16.71 -3.64 3.84
CA ASN A 326 17.48 -4.02 5.04
C ASN A 326 16.62 -4.00 6.31
N ALA A 327 17.23 -4.27 7.48
CA ALA A 327 16.54 -4.30 8.76
C ALA A 327 15.99 -2.92 9.17
N LEU A 328 16.73 -1.84 8.92
CA LEU A 328 16.27 -0.46 9.16
C LEU A 328 15.02 -0.14 8.34
N ASP A 329 14.99 -0.50 7.06
CA ASP A 329 13.83 -0.31 6.17
C ASP A 329 12.59 -1.00 6.73
N ALA A 330 12.73 -2.25 7.20
CA ALA A 330 11.63 -3.01 7.76
C ALA A 330 11.10 -2.43 9.10
N VAL A 331 11.97 -1.83 9.92
CA VAL A 331 11.54 -1.11 11.13
C VAL A 331 10.78 0.16 10.78
N VAL A 332 11.27 0.95 9.81
CA VAL A 332 10.55 2.13 9.30
C VAL A 332 9.21 1.71 8.72
N PHE A 333 9.18 0.67 7.90
CA PHE A 333 7.99 0.11 7.29
C PHE A 333 6.95 -0.30 8.34
N GLY A 334 7.38 -0.93 9.43
CA GLY A 334 6.53 -1.27 10.57
C GLY A 334 5.91 -0.04 11.25
N ASP A 335 6.65 1.07 11.36
CA ASP A 335 6.12 2.35 11.88
C ASP A 335 5.12 3.03 10.93
N LEU A 336 5.32 2.90 9.61
CA LEU A 336 4.35 3.35 8.61
C LEU A 336 3.02 2.60 8.76
N LEU A 337 3.06 1.27 8.96
CA LEU A 337 1.87 0.46 9.25
C LEU A 337 1.18 0.89 10.55
N ILE A 338 1.95 1.14 11.62
CA ILE A 338 1.42 1.69 12.88
C ILE A 338 0.68 3.02 12.60
N THR A 339 1.27 3.88 11.77
CA THR A 339 0.68 5.17 11.40
C THR A 339 -0.62 4.99 10.62
N LEU A 340 -0.66 4.09 9.64
CA LEU A 340 -1.89 3.78 8.89
C LEU A 340 -3.03 3.32 9.82
N LEU A 341 -2.71 2.43 10.78
CA LEU A 341 -3.67 1.98 11.79
C LEU A 341 -4.13 3.12 12.71
N GLN A 342 -3.25 4.04 13.09
CA GLN A 342 -3.57 5.21 13.91
C GLN A 342 -4.52 6.19 13.21
N HIS A 343 -4.61 6.13 11.88
CA HIS A 343 -5.49 6.96 11.06
C HIS A 343 -6.59 6.15 10.33
N ALA A 344 -6.90 4.93 10.80
CA ALA A 344 -7.91 4.05 10.20
C ALA A 344 -9.35 4.61 10.18
N ASP A 345 -9.59 5.72 10.88
CA ASP A 345 -10.84 6.48 10.84
C ASP A 345 -11.01 7.30 9.56
N ARG A 346 -9.91 7.57 8.84
CA ARG A 346 -9.88 8.31 7.57
C ARG A 346 -9.20 7.57 6.45
N VAL A 347 -8.12 6.84 6.73
CA VAL A 347 -7.49 5.95 5.76
C VAL A 347 -8.28 4.65 5.79
N ARG A 348 -9.07 4.42 4.73
CA ARG A 348 -9.95 3.25 4.61
C ARG A 348 -9.48 2.28 3.54
N SER A 349 -8.42 2.64 2.82
CA SER A 349 -7.70 1.81 1.86
C SER A 349 -6.23 2.23 1.87
N ALA A 350 -5.31 1.29 1.73
CA ALA A 350 -3.89 1.56 1.54
C ALA A 350 -3.27 0.42 0.71
N SER A 351 -2.39 0.77 -0.23
CA SER A 351 -1.79 -0.21 -1.14
C SER A 351 -0.28 -0.13 -1.09
N LEU A 352 0.35 -1.19 -0.60
CA LEU A 352 1.79 -1.35 -0.63
C LEU A 352 2.28 -1.31 -2.08
N ALA A 353 3.08 -0.29 -2.40
CA ALA A 353 3.70 -0.08 -3.70
C ALA A 353 5.14 -0.62 -3.66
N GLN A 354 5.44 -1.82 -4.15
CA GLN A 354 4.62 -2.72 -4.96
C GLN A 354 4.78 -4.16 -4.45
N LEU A 355 4.14 -5.14 -5.09
CA LEU A 355 3.93 -6.46 -4.49
C LEU A 355 5.05 -7.47 -4.79
N VAL A 356 5.57 -7.50 -6.01
CA VAL A 356 6.62 -8.45 -6.46
C VAL A 356 7.68 -7.74 -7.30
N ASN A 357 8.96 -7.99 -6.99
CA ASN A 357 10.18 -7.43 -7.60
C ASN A 357 10.35 -5.91 -7.52
N VAL A 358 9.35 -5.16 -7.95
CA VAL A 358 9.34 -3.70 -8.01
C VAL A 358 9.06 -3.19 -6.61
N ILE A 359 10.05 -2.57 -5.95
CA ILE A 359 9.99 -2.03 -4.59
C ILE A 359 9.13 -2.91 -3.68
N ALA A 360 9.49 -4.19 -3.59
CA ALA A 360 8.56 -5.24 -3.17
C ALA A 360 8.98 -6.00 -1.92
N PRO A 361 8.04 -6.49 -1.10
CA PRO A 361 8.33 -7.43 -0.03
C PRO A 361 8.66 -8.84 -0.55
N ILE A 362 8.32 -9.15 -1.80
CA ILE A 362 8.54 -10.45 -2.45
C ILE A 362 9.45 -10.23 -3.66
N MET A 363 10.50 -11.03 -3.77
CA MET A 363 11.42 -10.99 -4.90
C MET A 363 11.45 -12.35 -5.61
N THR A 364 11.69 -12.33 -6.91
CA THR A 364 11.87 -13.51 -7.75
C THR A 364 13.11 -13.37 -8.64
N GLU A 365 13.73 -14.51 -8.93
CA GLU A 365 14.73 -14.63 -9.98
C GLU A 365 14.15 -15.44 -11.15
N PRO A 366 14.40 -15.06 -12.43
CA PRO A 366 13.86 -15.79 -13.58
C PRO A 366 14.40 -17.23 -13.59
N GLY A 367 13.51 -18.21 -13.73
CA GLY A 367 13.82 -19.63 -13.60
C GLY A 367 14.30 -20.06 -12.20
N GLY A 368 14.23 -19.17 -11.21
CA GLY A 368 14.85 -19.29 -9.90
C GLY A 368 13.87 -19.13 -8.73
N PRO A 369 14.37 -19.01 -7.50
CA PRO A 369 13.53 -18.98 -6.31
C PRO A 369 12.74 -17.67 -6.19
N ALA A 370 11.66 -17.72 -5.41
CA ALA A 370 11.01 -16.55 -4.81
C ALA A 370 11.41 -16.45 -3.32
N TRP A 371 11.62 -15.24 -2.79
CA TRP A 371 11.98 -15.02 -1.40
C TRP A 371 11.35 -13.77 -0.78
N ARG A 372 11.38 -13.72 0.55
CA ARG A 372 10.86 -12.63 1.38
C ARG A 372 11.95 -11.59 1.63
N GLN A 373 11.68 -10.32 1.33
CA GLN A 373 12.48 -9.20 1.81
C GLN A 373 12.18 -8.92 3.28
N THR A 374 12.97 -8.06 3.92
CA THR A 374 12.79 -7.69 5.33
C THR A 374 11.44 -7.03 5.60
N THR A 375 10.92 -6.23 4.66
CA THR A 375 9.62 -5.55 4.75
C THR A 375 8.42 -6.50 4.67
N PHE A 376 8.61 -7.75 4.23
CA PHE A 376 7.56 -8.77 4.20
C PHE A 376 7.00 -9.04 5.61
N PHE A 377 7.87 -9.18 6.60
CA PHE A 377 7.51 -9.62 7.94
C PHE A 377 6.58 -8.65 8.68
N PRO A 378 6.90 -7.34 8.81
CA PRO A 378 5.99 -6.40 9.46
C PRO A 378 4.63 -6.32 8.76
N PHE A 379 4.57 -6.39 7.43
CA PHE A 379 3.30 -6.41 6.70
C PHE A 379 2.48 -7.66 7.00
N SER A 380 3.05 -8.86 6.78
CA SER A 380 2.34 -10.13 6.95
C SER A 380 1.80 -10.29 8.37
N ILE A 381 2.63 -9.99 9.38
CA ILE A 381 2.24 -10.09 10.78
C ILE A 381 1.18 -9.05 11.13
N THR A 382 1.34 -7.79 10.72
CA THR A 382 0.33 -6.76 11.01
C THR A 382 -0.99 -7.09 10.34
N SER A 383 -0.98 -7.49 9.06
CA SER A 383 -2.20 -7.89 8.34
C SER A 383 -2.94 -9.04 9.04
N ARG A 384 -2.21 -10.06 9.52
CA ARG A 384 -2.77 -11.22 10.23
C ARG A 384 -3.30 -10.87 11.63
N LEU A 385 -2.67 -9.93 12.34
CA LEU A 385 -2.98 -9.64 13.74
C LEU A 385 -3.94 -8.47 13.94
N ALA A 386 -4.03 -7.56 12.97
CA ALA A 386 -4.84 -6.35 13.07
C ALA A 386 -6.28 -6.60 12.63
N HIS A 387 -7.10 -7.08 13.57
CA HIS A 387 -8.53 -7.33 13.39
C HIS A 387 -9.37 -6.51 14.37
N GLY A 388 -10.67 -6.41 14.09
CA GLY A 388 -11.61 -5.67 14.92
C GLY A 388 -11.39 -4.15 14.82
N ARG A 389 -11.17 -3.50 15.96
CA ARG A 389 -11.08 -2.03 16.08
C ARG A 389 -9.66 -1.58 16.37
N ALA A 390 -9.17 -0.58 15.65
CA ALA A 390 -7.96 0.14 16.07
C ALA A 390 -8.26 1.01 17.30
N VAL A 391 -7.35 0.98 18.27
CA VAL A 391 -7.40 1.80 19.49
C VAL A 391 -6.07 2.53 19.69
N ARG A 392 -6.16 3.75 20.20
CA ARG A 392 -4.98 4.59 20.46
C ARG A 392 -4.25 4.07 21.69
N VAL A 393 -2.92 3.97 21.59
CA VAL A 393 -2.04 3.65 22.70
C VAL A 393 -1.02 4.78 22.87
N PRO A 394 -1.38 5.88 23.56
CA PRO A 394 -0.43 6.96 23.82
C PRO A 394 0.75 6.43 24.65
N VAL A 395 1.97 6.62 24.13
CA VAL A 395 3.20 6.21 24.81
C VAL A 395 3.91 7.44 25.35
N SER A 396 4.23 7.40 26.64
CA SER A 396 5.16 8.35 27.28
C SER A 396 6.56 7.76 27.21
N SER A 397 7.39 8.29 26.31
CA SER A 397 8.79 7.90 26.11
C SER A 397 9.71 9.13 26.07
N GLY A 398 11.01 8.90 25.92
CA GLY A 398 11.94 9.95 25.48
C GLY A 398 11.64 10.43 24.06
N SER A 399 12.40 11.43 23.62
CA SER A 399 12.35 11.97 22.26
C SER A 399 13.75 12.22 21.70
N PHE A 400 13.83 12.34 20.38
CA PHE A 400 14.98 12.89 19.67
C PHE A 400 14.51 14.05 18.78
N VAL A 401 15.44 14.90 18.36
CA VAL A 401 15.13 16.04 17.49
C VAL A 401 15.37 15.65 16.05
N SER A 402 14.31 15.57 15.26
CA SER A 402 14.37 15.52 13.80
C SER A 402 14.60 16.91 13.23
N ALA A 403 15.48 17.02 12.24
CA ALA A 403 15.76 18.29 11.58
C ALA A 403 14.54 18.83 10.80
N LYS A 404 13.71 17.94 10.25
CA LYS A 404 12.52 18.29 9.46
C LYS A 404 11.27 18.38 10.31
N LEU A 405 11.18 17.59 11.38
CA LEU A 405 9.91 17.36 12.10
C LEU A 405 9.89 17.92 13.52
N GLY A 406 11.03 18.32 14.09
CA GLY A 406 11.14 18.78 15.47
C GLY A 406 11.23 17.61 16.45
N ASP A 407 10.66 17.75 17.64
CA ASP A 407 10.69 16.68 18.64
C ASP A 407 9.86 15.47 18.20
N VAL A 408 10.50 14.30 18.13
CA VAL A 408 9.90 13.01 17.75
C VAL A 408 10.06 12.02 18.90
N ALA A 409 8.96 11.40 19.32
CA ALA A 409 8.98 10.36 20.34
C ALA A 409 9.79 9.14 19.87
N THR A 410 10.62 8.59 20.76
CA THR A 410 11.43 7.41 20.46
C THR A 410 10.59 6.15 20.29
N LEU A 411 9.44 6.04 20.97
CA LEU A 411 8.50 4.94 20.78
C LEU A 411 7.21 5.41 20.10
N ASN A 412 6.64 4.55 19.27
CA ASN A 412 5.28 4.68 18.74
C ASN A 412 4.54 3.35 18.88
N ALA A 413 3.24 3.41 19.14
CA ALA A 413 2.43 2.21 19.32
C ALA A 413 0.96 2.42 18.91
N VAL A 414 0.34 1.32 18.49
CA VAL A 414 -1.10 1.21 18.26
C VAL A 414 -1.54 -0.19 18.63
N ALA A 415 -2.79 -0.37 19.03
CA ALA A 415 -3.35 -1.69 19.27
C ALA A 415 -4.62 -1.89 18.45
N THR A 416 -4.96 -3.15 18.22
CA THR A 416 -6.25 -3.56 17.67
C THR A 416 -6.92 -4.51 18.65
N VAL A 417 -8.22 -4.34 18.84
CA VAL A 417 -9.04 -5.14 19.75
C VAL A 417 -10.09 -5.89 18.95
N ASP A 418 -10.14 -7.21 19.12
CA ASP A 418 -11.15 -8.10 18.56
C ASP A 418 -11.77 -8.97 19.66
N ASP A 419 -12.69 -9.86 19.28
CA ASP A 419 -13.43 -10.70 20.22
C ASP A 419 -12.51 -11.69 20.98
N GLU A 420 -11.34 -12.02 20.42
CA GLU A 420 -10.41 -13.01 20.95
C GLU A 420 -9.32 -12.37 21.83
N GLY A 421 -9.09 -11.05 21.73
CA GLY A 421 -8.06 -10.37 22.51
C GLY A 421 -7.55 -9.08 21.87
N VAL A 422 -6.26 -8.80 22.06
CA VAL A 422 -5.61 -7.56 21.62
C VAL A 422 -4.28 -7.81 20.96
N SER A 423 -4.03 -7.12 19.85
CA SER A 423 -2.73 -7.09 19.19
C SER A 423 -2.10 -5.71 19.38
N LEU A 424 -0.95 -5.63 20.04
CA LEU A 424 -0.17 -4.40 20.24
C LEU A 424 1.00 -4.38 19.26
N PHE A 425 1.11 -3.31 18.46
CA PHE A 425 2.23 -3.05 17.57
C PHE A 425 3.05 -1.88 18.12
N VAL A 426 4.37 -2.04 18.18
CA VAL A 426 5.27 -1.05 18.75
C VAL A 426 6.57 -0.96 17.95
N VAL A 427 7.12 0.24 17.86
CA VAL A 427 8.43 0.49 17.25
C VAL A 427 9.31 1.29 18.21
N ASN A 428 10.61 1.00 18.19
CA ASN A 428 11.66 1.83 18.78
C ASN A 428 12.47 2.53 17.67
N ARG A 429 12.28 3.83 17.57
CA ARG A 429 12.95 4.73 16.63
C ARG A 429 14.34 5.19 17.09
N SER A 430 14.79 4.83 18.29
CA SER A 430 16.13 5.19 18.74
C SER A 430 17.18 4.36 18.02
N THR A 431 18.21 5.03 17.49
CA THR A 431 19.40 4.36 16.92
C THR A 431 20.41 3.91 17.98
N THR A 432 20.25 4.36 19.23
CA THR A 432 21.24 4.14 20.31
C THR A 432 20.68 3.39 21.50
N ASP A 433 19.44 3.68 21.89
CA ASP A 433 18.89 3.27 23.17
C ASP A 433 17.84 2.19 23.01
N ALA A 434 18.10 1.03 23.63
CA ALA A 434 17.04 0.09 23.97
C ALA A 434 16.03 0.73 24.93
N ALA A 435 14.79 0.25 24.90
CA ALA A 435 13.69 0.72 25.73
C ALA A 435 12.93 -0.45 26.38
N THR A 436 12.46 -0.24 27.60
CA THR A 436 11.52 -1.11 28.29
C THR A 436 10.16 -0.42 28.32
N LEU A 437 9.19 -0.94 27.56
CA LEU A 437 7.82 -0.43 27.55
C LEU A 437 6.98 -1.17 28.58
N ARG A 438 6.38 -0.41 29.50
CA ARG A 438 5.41 -0.91 30.49
C ARG A 438 4.01 -0.43 30.15
N VAL A 439 3.08 -1.36 29.90
CA VAL A 439 1.71 -1.06 29.48
C VAL A 439 0.73 -1.49 30.57
N ASP A 440 -0.01 -0.52 31.11
CA ASP A 440 -1.15 -0.77 32.00
C ASP A 440 -2.30 -1.40 31.20
N LEU A 441 -2.61 -2.66 31.49
CA LEU A 441 -3.70 -3.46 30.93
C LEU A 441 -4.95 -3.48 31.82
N ALA A 442 -4.97 -2.79 32.95
CA ALA A 442 -6.11 -2.80 33.87
C ALA A 442 -7.44 -2.42 33.20
N PRO A 443 -7.50 -1.44 32.25
CA PRO A 443 -8.75 -1.15 31.53
C PRO A 443 -9.18 -2.31 30.65
N LEU A 444 -8.24 -2.92 29.94
CA LEU A 444 -8.51 -4.05 29.04
C LEU A 444 -9.03 -5.27 29.80
N VAL A 445 -8.36 -5.66 30.88
CA VAL A 445 -8.75 -6.80 31.72
C VAL A 445 -10.15 -6.61 32.30
N ARG A 446 -10.53 -5.37 32.66
CA ARG A 446 -11.89 -5.06 33.13
C ARG A 446 -12.93 -5.17 32.02
N GLU A 447 -12.63 -4.69 30.82
CA GLU A 447 -13.55 -4.75 29.68
C GLU A 447 -13.79 -6.20 29.21
N LEU A 448 -12.72 -7.01 29.17
CA LEU A 448 -12.80 -8.42 28.76
C LEU A 448 -13.34 -9.34 29.87
N ASP A 449 -13.43 -8.86 31.12
CA ASP A 449 -13.78 -9.65 32.32
C ASP A 449 -12.96 -10.94 32.46
N ARG A 450 -11.68 -10.90 32.07
CA ARG A 450 -10.74 -12.02 32.13
C ARG A 450 -9.29 -11.56 32.15
N GLU A 451 -8.42 -12.37 32.75
CA GLU A 451 -6.97 -12.18 32.64
C GLU A 451 -6.51 -12.47 31.20
N VAL A 452 -5.45 -11.78 30.77
CA VAL A 452 -4.83 -11.95 29.45
C VAL A 452 -3.38 -12.37 29.60
N SER A 453 -2.89 -13.14 28.64
CA SER A 453 -1.50 -13.61 28.58
C SER A 453 -0.92 -13.39 27.20
N VAL A 454 0.42 -13.40 27.08
CA VAL A 454 1.08 -13.32 25.77
C VAL A 454 0.86 -14.64 25.02
N ALA A 455 0.05 -14.59 23.96
CA ALA A 455 -0.23 -15.73 23.10
C ALA A 455 0.84 -15.90 22.02
N GLU A 456 1.28 -14.79 21.43
CA GLU A 456 2.41 -14.73 20.50
C GLU A 456 3.10 -13.37 20.58
N ALA A 457 4.40 -13.35 20.31
CA ALA A 457 5.24 -12.16 20.40
C ALA A 457 6.32 -12.21 19.31
N HIS A 458 6.35 -11.19 18.46
CA HIS A 458 7.28 -11.09 17.33
C HIS A 458 8.17 -9.86 17.49
N LEU A 459 9.46 -10.02 17.18
CA LEU A 459 10.46 -8.95 17.17
C LEU A 459 11.23 -9.01 15.85
N LEU A 460 11.28 -7.89 15.16
CA LEU A 460 12.18 -7.62 14.04
C LEU A 460 13.24 -6.61 14.50
N HIS A 461 14.49 -7.06 14.50
CA HIS A 461 15.67 -6.29 14.89
C HIS A 461 16.93 -7.05 14.43
N ASP A 462 17.94 -6.32 13.98
CA ASP A 462 19.29 -6.84 13.73
C ASP A 462 20.33 -5.86 14.31
N ASP A 463 21.44 -6.39 14.80
CA ASP A 463 22.56 -5.55 15.28
C ASP A 463 23.22 -4.79 14.10
N ASP A 464 23.17 -5.36 12.89
CA ASP A 464 23.51 -4.70 11.65
C ASP A 464 22.24 -4.15 10.98
N LEU A 465 22.02 -2.84 11.14
CA LEU A 465 20.87 -2.13 10.57
C LEU A 465 20.73 -2.31 9.05
N TYR A 466 21.85 -2.57 8.36
CA TYR A 466 21.92 -2.71 6.92
C TYR A 466 21.94 -4.17 6.45
N ALA A 467 21.74 -5.13 7.36
CA ALA A 467 21.54 -6.53 7.00
C ALA A 467 20.26 -6.70 6.18
N ALA A 468 20.33 -7.49 5.11
CA ALA A 468 19.25 -7.66 4.14
C ALA A 468 19.14 -9.11 3.68
N ASN A 469 17.94 -9.48 3.22
CA ASN A 469 17.72 -10.76 2.54
C ASN A 469 18.04 -10.60 1.06
N THR A 470 18.86 -11.51 0.53
CA THR A 470 19.37 -11.45 -0.85
C THR A 470 19.12 -12.77 -1.56
N LEU A 471 19.35 -12.81 -2.88
CA LEU A 471 19.30 -14.07 -3.62
C LEU A 471 20.29 -15.12 -3.06
N ALA A 472 21.44 -14.68 -2.53
CA ALA A 472 22.47 -15.57 -1.99
C ALA A 472 22.18 -16.02 -0.55
N ASP A 473 21.52 -15.19 0.25
CA ASP A 473 21.08 -15.48 1.61
C ASP A 473 19.68 -14.89 1.85
N GLN A 474 18.68 -15.73 1.61
CA GLN A 474 17.27 -15.34 1.62
C GLN A 474 16.68 -15.24 3.04
N THR A 475 17.46 -15.61 4.07
CA THR A 475 16.98 -15.75 5.45
C THR A 475 17.87 -15.04 6.47
N ARG A 476 18.74 -14.12 6.02
CA ARG A 476 19.66 -13.36 6.88
C ARG A 476 18.95 -12.58 7.97
N VAL A 477 17.82 -11.95 7.63
CA VAL A 477 16.96 -11.17 8.52
C VAL A 477 15.57 -11.78 8.53
N GLY A 478 15.02 -11.96 9.73
CA GLY A 478 13.68 -12.48 9.96
C GLY A 478 13.17 -12.08 11.34
N VAL A 479 12.03 -12.63 11.72
CA VAL A 479 11.42 -12.38 13.03
C VAL A 479 11.79 -13.43 14.07
N ARG A 480 11.98 -13.00 15.31
CA ARG A 480 12.18 -13.86 16.49
C ARG A 480 11.15 -13.56 17.57
N GLY A 481 11.13 -14.34 18.65
CA GLY A 481 10.28 -14.06 19.80
C GLY A 481 10.66 -12.73 20.47
N ALA A 482 9.70 -11.82 20.67
CA ALA A 482 9.93 -10.64 21.51
C ALA A 482 9.93 -11.04 22.99
N ASP A 483 10.75 -10.36 23.81
CA ASP A 483 10.70 -10.50 25.25
C ASP A 483 9.54 -9.66 25.79
N ALA A 484 8.39 -10.31 25.95
CA ALA A 484 7.16 -9.72 26.42
C ALA A 484 6.56 -10.60 27.54
N THR A 485 6.26 -10.00 28.68
CA THR A 485 5.72 -10.70 29.85
C THR A 485 4.56 -9.93 30.46
N VAL A 486 3.55 -10.67 30.94
CA VAL A 486 2.42 -10.10 31.69
C VAL A 486 2.53 -10.56 33.14
N ASP A 487 2.53 -9.61 34.07
CA ASP A 487 2.43 -9.84 35.52
C ASP A 487 1.23 -9.06 36.06
N GLY A 488 0.16 -9.78 36.40
CA GLY A 488 -1.12 -9.17 36.75
C GLY A 488 -1.71 -8.37 35.59
N ASP A 489 -1.84 -7.05 35.78
CA ASP A 489 -2.34 -6.10 34.78
C ASP A 489 -1.23 -5.29 34.10
N LEU A 490 0.03 -5.72 34.23
CA LEU A 490 1.17 -5.02 33.63
C LEU A 490 1.84 -5.88 32.55
N LEU A 491 1.80 -5.41 31.30
CA LEU A 491 2.64 -5.92 30.23
C LEU A 491 3.98 -5.19 30.23
N THR A 492 5.09 -5.93 30.20
CA THR A 492 6.44 -5.40 29.99
C THR A 492 6.99 -5.94 28.66
N VAL A 493 7.49 -5.07 27.80
CA VAL A 493 8.10 -5.41 26.50
C VAL A 493 9.50 -4.81 26.41
N GLU A 494 10.50 -5.63 26.14
CA GLU A 494 11.89 -5.17 25.91
C GLU A 494 12.14 -4.95 24.42
N LEU A 495 12.60 -3.76 24.07
CA LEU A 495 12.79 -3.30 22.69
C LEU A 495 14.24 -2.84 22.50
N PRO A 496 15.07 -3.56 21.72
CA PRO A 496 16.36 -3.05 21.27
C PRO A 496 16.23 -1.72 20.52
N ALA A 497 17.35 -1.00 20.35
CA ALA A 497 17.42 0.12 19.41
C ALA A 497 17.06 -0.37 18.00
N VAL A 498 16.37 0.46 17.22
CA VAL A 498 15.88 0.13 15.86
C VAL A 498 15.19 -1.24 15.84
N SER A 499 13.98 -1.28 16.38
CA SER A 499 13.21 -2.51 16.46
C SER A 499 11.73 -2.28 16.25
N TRP A 500 11.06 -3.28 15.70
CA TRP A 500 9.62 -3.35 15.59
C TRP A 500 9.13 -4.64 16.26
N ALA A 501 8.03 -4.57 16.99
CA ALA A 501 7.43 -5.73 17.64
C ALA A 501 5.91 -5.75 17.52
N ALA A 502 5.36 -6.97 17.51
CA ALA A 502 3.92 -7.24 17.54
C ALA A 502 3.62 -8.28 18.62
N ILE A 503 2.75 -7.93 19.57
CA ILE A 503 2.41 -8.76 20.72
C ILE A 503 0.91 -9.06 20.69
N ARG A 504 0.53 -10.34 20.65
CA ARG A 504 -0.85 -10.77 20.81
C ARG A 504 -1.10 -11.16 22.25
N LEU A 505 -2.11 -10.55 22.85
CA LEU A 505 -2.65 -10.86 24.16
C LEU A 505 -3.99 -11.58 23.98
N ALA A 506 -4.15 -12.74 24.62
CA ALA A 506 -5.38 -13.53 24.60
C ALA A 506 -5.63 -14.25 25.91
#